data_AF-A0A511K8D2-F1
#
_entry.id   AF-A0A511K8D2-F1
#
_cell.length_a   1.000
_cell.length_b   1.000
_cell.length_c   1.000
_cell.angle_alpha   90.00
_cell.angle_beta   90.00
_cell.angle_gamma   90.00
#
_symmetry.space_group_name_H-M   'P 1'
#
loop_
_entity.id
_entity.type
_entity.pdbx_description
1 polymer ?
#
loop_
_entity_poly.entity_id
_entity_poly.type
_entity_poly.pdbx_seq_one_letter_code
_entity_poly.pdbx_strand_id
1 'polypeptide(L)'
;MADWDFRQTLACNSTMKALIDANWQRHKLDMAYNAFISSYYCRQTGNATLIREADRIWVVYNNWGYWPSNKWAMFTLVTFGLSALFHIYQILRSRYWSFIMVVMGCGGEMYGWSMRWIGGQNLLNGYGEQLAALTVSPIVFSGALFVQVGGGATAAGADDASTFNVGSWIMLGGIVAQLVVTLIFLAIFGIFFSRLRSRHDIDILYADKNLKTVFWGIIAISSLIAIRGAYRIAELSEGMFGPIAYSQVGLILGDCIPMLAVTYIFNVIHPLYTLRNRNDQVFSIDSVEEYKLGRV
;
A
#
# COMPACT_ATOMS: atom_id res chain seq x y z
N MET A 1 19.02 -24.54 14.76
CA MET A 1 17.64 -24.34 14.28
C MET A 1 16.75 -25.12 15.22
N ALA A 2 16.15 -24.47 16.21
CA ALA A 2 15.19 -25.10 17.09
C ALA A 2 13.83 -25.08 16.39
N ASP A 3 13.25 -26.26 16.24
CA ASP A 3 11.94 -26.49 15.64
C ASP A 3 10.87 -26.08 16.67
N TRP A 4 10.45 -24.82 16.62
CA TRP A 4 9.35 -24.32 17.45
C TRP A 4 8.04 -24.62 16.74
N ASP A 5 7.54 -25.84 16.88
CA ASP A 5 6.13 -26.14 16.57
C ASP A 5 5.24 -25.33 17.52
N PHE A 6 4.86 -24.12 17.09
CA PHE A 6 4.03 -23.17 17.83
C PHE A 6 2.66 -23.71 18.24
N ARG A 7 2.26 -24.90 17.76
CA ARG A 7 0.98 -25.54 18.08
C ARG A 7 1.01 -26.38 19.36
N GLN A 8 2.17 -26.55 20.01
CA GLN A 8 2.30 -27.34 21.25
C GLN A 8 2.50 -26.52 22.52
N THR A 9 2.30 -25.21 22.49
CA THR A 9 2.57 -24.30 23.63
C THR A 9 1.37 -24.21 24.60
N LEU A 10 1.53 -24.78 25.79
CA LEU A 10 0.80 -24.53 27.05
C LEU A 10 -0.69 -24.14 26.92
N ALA A 11 -1.58 -25.10 27.16
CA ALA A 11 -3.01 -24.83 27.31
C ALA A 11 -3.27 -23.76 28.38
N CYS A 12 -4.28 -22.90 28.15
CA CYS A 12 -4.70 -21.88 29.11
C CYS A 12 -4.98 -22.48 30.49
N ASN A 13 -4.18 -22.10 31.48
CA ASN A 13 -4.33 -22.55 32.85
C ASN A 13 -5.19 -21.57 33.68
N SER A 14 -5.51 -21.96 34.91
CA SER A 14 -6.32 -21.15 35.84
C SER A 14 -5.70 -19.78 36.14
N THR A 15 -4.37 -19.69 36.17
CA THR A 15 -3.65 -18.43 36.42
C THR A 15 -3.81 -17.44 35.26
N MET A 16 -3.68 -17.92 34.02
CA MET A 16 -3.88 -17.09 32.83
C MET A 16 -5.32 -16.59 32.75
N LYS A 17 -6.30 -17.44 33.11
CA LYS A 17 -7.70 -17.02 33.20
C LYS A 17 -7.89 -15.93 34.27
N ALA A 18 -7.32 -16.11 35.46
CA ALA A 18 -7.41 -15.09 36.51
C ALA A 18 -6.76 -13.75 36.11
N LEU A 19 -5.67 -13.78 35.34
CA LEU A 19 -5.03 -12.58 34.79
C LEU A 19 -5.94 -11.87 33.77
N ILE A 20 -6.63 -12.62 32.92
CA ILE A 20 -7.63 -12.07 31.98
C ILE A 20 -8.77 -11.42 32.78
N ASP A 21 -9.37 -12.14 33.73
CA ASP A 21 -10.49 -11.63 34.54
C ASP A 21 -10.11 -10.36 35.32
N ALA A 22 -8.89 -10.29 35.86
CA ALA A 22 -8.39 -9.12 36.59
C ALA A 22 -8.11 -7.89 35.71
N ASN A 23 -7.85 -8.09 34.42
CA ASN A 23 -7.47 -7.02 33.49
C ASN A 23 -8.56 -6.69 32.46
N TRP A 24 -9.65 -7.45 32.43
CA TRP A 24 -10.72 -7.36 31.44
C TRP A 24 -11.30 -5.96 31.24
N GLN A 25 -11.43 -5.17 32.32
CA GLN A 25 -11.99 -3.81 32.28
C GLN A 25 -10.93 -2.70 32.35
N ARG A 26 -9.64 -3.04 32.35
CA ARG A 26 -8.58 -2.04 32.46
C ARG A 26 -8.31 -1.34 31.13
N HIS A 27 -7.78 -0.13 31.18
CA HIS A 27 -7.27 0.56 30.00
C HIS A 27 -5.86 0.09 29.65
N LYS A 28 -5.40 0.37 28.42
CA LYS A 28 -4.10 -0.09 27.88
C LYS A 28 -2.92 0.17 28.82
N LEU A 29 -2.88 1.34 29.47
CA LEU A 29 -1.80 1.75 30.39
C LEU A 29 -1.80 0.98 31.72
N ASP A 30 -2.96 0.46 32.14
CA ASP A 30 -3.14 -0.22 33.43
C ASP A 30 -3.10 -1.75 33.30
N MET A 31 -3.03 -2.27 32.07
CA MET A 31 -2.98 -3.70 31.79
C MET A 31 -1.58 -4.25 31.99
N ALA A 32 -1.50 -5.35 32.76
CA ALA A 32 -0.24 -6.08 32.90
C ALA A 32 0.17 -6.74 31.56
N TYR A 33 1.44 -6.66 31.21
CA TYR A 33 2.03 -7.37 30.05
C TYR A 33 1.71 -8.88 30.07
N ASN A 34 1.68 -9.47 31.26
CA ASN A 34 1.32 -10.88 31.45
C ASN A 34 -0.15 -11.18 31.09
N ALA A 35 -1.06 -10.22 31.23
CA ALA A 35 -2.45 -10.38 30.79
C ALA A 35 -2.56 -10.39 29.26
N PHE A 36 -1.74 -9.60 28.57
CA PHE A 36 -1.61 -9.65 27.12
C PHE A 36 -1.11 -11.03 26.64
N ILE A 37 -0.01 -11.52 27.20
CA ILE A 37 0.49 -12.87 26.86
C ILE A 37 -0.54 -13.95 27.20
N SER A 38 -1.23 -13.84 28.34
CA SER A 38 -2.28 -14.79 28.74
C SER A 38 -3.44 -14.81 27.76
N SER A 39 -3.85 -13.64 27.23
CA SER A 39 -4.90 -13.56 26.21
C SER A 39 -4.54 -14.34 24.94
N TYR A 40 -3.28 -14.32 24.51
CA TYR A 40 -2.82 -15.09 23.34
C TYR A 40 -2.99 -16.60 23.54
N TYR A 41 -2.55 -17.13 24.69
CA TYR A 41 -2.66 -18.56 25.00
C TYR A 41 -4.12 -19.00 25.22
N CYS A 42 -4.90 -18.20 25.93
CA CYS A 42 -6.30 -18.50 26.23
C CYS A 42 -7.24 -18.42 25.03
N ARG A 43 -6.83 -17.72 23.99
CA ARG A 43 -7.53 -17.71 22.70
C ARG A 43 -7.43 -19.02 21.93
N GLN A 44 -6.35 -19.78 22.11
CA GLN A 44 -6.18 -21.07 21.43
C GLN A 44 -7.02 -22.20 22.07
N THR A 45 -7.79 -21.89 23.12
CA THR A 45 -8.67 -22.86 23.76
C THR A 45 -9.93 -23.11 22.93
N GLY A 46 -10.64 -24.21 23.20
CA GLY A 46 -11.95 -24.49 22.60
C GLY A 46 -13.13 -23.75 23.23
N ASN A 47 -12.90 -22.88 24.25
CA ASN A 47 -13.98 -22.25 25.01
C ASN A 47 -14.35 -20.87 24.45
N ALA A 48 -15.52 -20.75 23.84
CA ALA A 48 -15.98 -19.52 23.18
C ALA A 48 -16.05 -18.29 24.10
N THR A 49 -16.39 -18.45 25.38
CA THR A 49 -16.46 -17.33 26.33
C THR A 49 -15.07 -16.78 26.62
N LEU A 50 -14.13 -17.69 26.88
CA LEU A 50 -12.74 -17.34 27.17
C LEU A 50 -12.03 -16.74 25.96
N ILE A 51 -12.34 -17.22 24.75
CA ILE A 51 -11.86 -16.61 23.50
C ILE A 51 -12.33 -15.16 23.40
N ARG A 52 -13.61 -14.87 23.67
CA ARG A 52 -14.13 -13.51 23.66
C ARG A 52 -13.46 -12.64 24.73
N GLU A 53 -13.14 -13.23 25.88
CA GLU A 53 -12.47 -12.54 26.98
C GLU A 53 -11.01 -12.18 26.64
N ALA A 54 -10.29 -13.13 26.06
CA ALA A 54 -8.98 -12.90 25.51
C ALA A 54 -9.00 -11.84 24.40
N ASP A 55 -9.97 -11.91 23.47
CA ASP A 55 -10.03 -11.03 22.31
C ASP A 55 -10.18 -9.55 22.68
N ARG A 56 -10.95 -9.17 23.72
CA ARG A 56 -11.09 -7.74 24.07
C ARG A 56 -9.84 -7.18 24.71
N ILE A 57 -9.21 -7.91 25.64
CA ILE A 57 -7.93 -7.49 26.25
C ILE A 57 -6.89 -7.26 25.15
N TRP A 58 -6.87 -8.18 24.20
CA TRP A 58 -5.93 -8.15 23.10
C TRP A 58 -6.16 -6.95 22.18
N VAL A 59 -7.42 -6.64 21.84
CA VAL A 59 -7.79 -5.47 21.02
C VAL A 59 -7.35 -4.15 21.68
N VAL A 60 -7.45 -4.04 22.99
CA VAL A 60 -7.04 -2.85 23.74
C VAL A 60 -5.52 -2.70 23.77
N TYR A 61 -4.78 -3.80 23.86
CA TYR A 61 -3.32 -3.76 24.04
C TYR A 61 -2.56 -3.54 22.72
N ASN A 62 -3.00 -4.12 21.61
CA ASN A 62 -2.28 -4.01 20.34
C ASN A 62 -2.39 -2.60 19.71
N ASN A 63 -1.57 -2.33 18.69
CA ASN A 63 -1.54 -1.03 18.02
C ASN A 63 -2.51 -0.88 16.84
N TRP A 64 -3.09 -1.98 16.33
CA TRP A 64 -4.10 -1.97 15.27
C TRP A 64 -5.52 -1.66 15.79
N GLY A 65 -5.82 -1.88 17.08
CA GLY A 65 -7.17 -1.71 17.65
C GLY A 65 -8.23 -2.67 17.10
N TYR A 66 -7.81 -3.70 16.38
CA TYR A 66 -8.64 -4.80 15.91
C TYR A 66 -7.73 -6.02 15.63
N TRP A 67 -8.33 -7.16 15.27
CA TRP A 67 -7.57 -8.35 14.90
C TRP A 67 -7.10 -8.31 13.43
N PRO A 68 -5.80 -8.11 13.12
CA PRO A 68 -5.29 -8.19 11.75
C PRO A 68 -5.52 -9.57 11.15
N SER A 69 -6.20 -9.60 10.00
CA SER A 69 -6.43 -10.83 9.24
C SER A 69 -5.18 -11.28 8.48
N ASN A 70 -4.64 -12.43 8.88
CA ASN A 70 -3.54 -13.09 8.16
C ASN A 70 -3.92 -13.51 6.74
N LYS A 71 -5.21 -13.79 6.48
CA LYS A 71 -5.72 -14.14 5.15
C LYS A 71 -5.55 -12.97 4.18
N TRP A 72 -5.89 -11.76 4.63
CA TRP A 72 -5.71 -10.55 3.83
C TRP A 72 -4.23 -10.25 3.61
N ALA A 73 -3.38 -10.39 4.63
CA ALA A 73 -1.94 -10.21 4.47
C ALA A 73 -1.33 -11.15 3.40
N MET A 74 -1.75 -12.42 3.33
CA MET A 74 -1.28 -13.31 2.27
C MET A 74 -1.81 -12.96 0.90
N PHE A 75 -3.10 -12.64 0.82
CA PHE A 75 -3.71 -12.27 -0.44
C PHE A 75 -2.95 -11.10 -1.07
N THR A 76 -2.64 -10.07 -0.30
CA THR A 76 -1.91 -8.89 -0.78
C THR A 76 -0.46 -9.22 -1.13
N LEU A 77 0.24 -10.01 -0.30
CA LEU A 77 1.60 -10.48 -0.60
C LEU A 77 1.68 -11.23 -1.94
N VAL A 78 0.76 -12.15 -2.18
CA VAL A 78 0.72 -12.94 -3.43
C VAL A 78 0.38 -12.05 -4.61
N THR A 79 -0.64 -11.20 -4.51
CA THR A 79 -1.09 -10.36 -5.62
C THR A 79 -0.06 -9.30 -6.03
N PHE A 80 0.61 -8.64 -5.07
CA PHE A 80 1.72 -7.73 -5.37
C PHE A 80 2.95 -8.49 -5.88
N GLY A 81 3.25 -9.68 -5.34
CA GLY A 81 4.35 -10.52 -5.80
C GLY A 81 4.18 -10.96 -7.26
N LEU A 82 2.98 -11.42 -7.64
CA LEU A 82 2.66 -11.79 -9.02
C LEU A 82 2.77 -10.59 -9.96
N SER A 83 2.28 -9.42 -9.54
CA SER A 83 2.40 -8.17 -10.29
C SER A 83 3.88 -7.78 -10.47
N ALA A 84 4.68 -7.84 -9.40
CA ALA A 84 6.12 -7.53 -9.43
C ALA A 84 6.89 -8.47 -10.37
N LEU A 85 6.63 -9.78 -10.32
CA LEU A 85 7.25 -10.75 -11.22
C LEU A 85 6.92 -10.46 -12.68
N PHE A 86 5.68 -10.07 -12.97
CA PHE A 86 5.28 -9.70 -14.33
C PHE A 86 5.95 -8.40 -14.79
N HIS A 87 6.04 -7.38 -13.94
CA HIS A 87 6.81 -6.16 -14.23
C HIS A 87 8.29 -6.46 -14.47
N ILE A 88 8.91 -7.32 -13.68
CA ILE A 88 10.31 -7.76 -13.89
C ILE A 88 10.45 -8.42 -15.26
N TYR A 89 9.56 -9.35 -15.62
CA TYR A 89 9.54 -9.97 -16.94
C TYR A 89 9.43 -8.91 -18.06
N GLN A 90 8.51 -7.94 -17.91
CA GLN A 90 8.33 -6.86 -18.87
C GLN A 90 9.58 -5.98 -19.00
N ILE A 91 10.24 -5.62 -17.89
CA ILE A 91 11.48 -4.84 -17.87
C ILE A 91 12.61 -5.59 -18.59
N LEU A 92 12.79 -6.88 -18.26
CA LEU A 92 13.85 -7.69 -18.87
C LEU A 92 13.65 -7.84 -20.39
N ARG A 93 12.41 -8.05 -20.84
CA ARG A 93 12.08 -8.19 -22.26
C ARG A 93 12.17 -6.88 -23.03
N SER A 94 11.69 -5.79 -22.43
CA SER A 94 11.50 -4.51 -23.13
C SER A 94 12.66 -3.54 -22.97
N ARG A 95 13.48 -3.73 -21.93
CA ARG A 95 14.58 -2.83 -21.52
C ARG A 95 14.11 -1.41 -21.13
N TYR A 96 12.80 -1.21 -20.85
CA TYR A 96 12.27 0.03 -20.29
C TYR A 96 12.49 0.08 -18.77
N TRP A 97 13.70 0.47 -18.38
CA TRP A 97 14.14 0.48 -16.98
C TRP A 97 13.34 1.38 -16.04
N SER A 98 12.63 2.39 -16.55
CA SER A 98 11.80 3.29 -15.72
C SER A 98 10.73 2.54 -14.90
N PHE A 99 10.31 1.35 -15.34
CA PHE A 99 9.37 0.48 -14.61
C PHE A 99 9.98 -0.18 -13.36
N ILE A 100 11.30 -0.10 -13.14
CA ILE A 100 11.96 -0.57 -11.91
C ILE A 100 11.35 0.08 -10.66
N MET A 101 10.90 1.33 -10.79
CA MET A 101 10.23 2.06 -9.72
C MET A 101 8.91 1.40 -9.30
N VAL A 102 8.16 0.81 -10.26
CA VAL A 102 6.93 0.06 -9.96
C VAL A 102 7.26 -1.23 -9.20
N VAL A 103 8.36 -1.91 -9.57
CA VAL A 103 8.83 -3.11 -8.87
C VAL A 103 9.25 -2.76 -7.44
N MET A 104 9.97 -1.65 -7.23
CA MET A 104 10.33 -1.18 -5.89
C MET A 104 9.09 -0.85 -5.06
N GLY A 105 8.08 -0.20 -5.66
CA GLY A 105 6.79 0.03 -5.01
C GLY A 105 6.11 -1.28 -4.61
N CYS A 106 6.01 -2.26 -5.52
CA CYS A 106 5.46 -3.58 -5.18
C CYS A 106 6.24 -4.26 -4.04
N GLY A 107 7.56 -4.13 -4.01
CA GLY A 107 8.40 -4.64 -2.92
C GLY A 107 8.12 -3.96 -1.58
N GLY A 108 7.92 -2.63 -1.58
CA GLY A 108 7.55 -1.87 -0.39
C GLY A 108 6.16 -2.26 0.14
N GLU A 109 5.18 -2.43 -0.75
CA GLU A 109 3.85 -2.95 -0.40
C GLU A 109 3.99 -4.34 0.25
N MET A 110 4.70 -5.25 -0.40
CA MET A 110 4.93 -6.60 0.12
C MET A 110 5.58 -6.58 1.49
N TYR A 111 6.58 -5.73 1.71
CA TYR A 111 7.20 -5.57 3.03
C TYR A 111 6.17 -5.13 4.08
N GLY A 112 5.37 -4.09 3.79
CA GLY A 112 4.32 -3.63 4.71
C GLY A 112 3.30 -4.72 5.05
N TRP A 113 2.82 -5.47 4.05
CA TRP A 113 1.91 -6.58 4.28
C TRP A 113 2.57 -7.78 5.00
N SER A 114 3.87 -7.99 4.83
CA SER A 114 4.63 -8.99 5.60
C SER A 114 4.71 -8.63 7.08
N MET A 115 4.89 -7.33 7.40
CA MET A 115 4.86 -6.84 8.78
C MET A 115 3.50 -6.99 9.41
N ARG A 116 2.42 -6.92 8.63
CA ARG A 116 1.08 -7.27 9.11
C ARG A 116 0.93 -8.75 9.45
N TRP A 117 1.45 -9.63 8.61
CA TRP A 117 1.43 -11.08 8.86
C TRP A 117 2.22 -11.43 10.12
N ILE A 118 3.44 -10.90 10.25
CA ILE A 118 4.31 -11.11 11.42
C ILE A 118 3.65 -10.51 12.66
N GLY A 119 3.14 -9.28 12.52
CA GLY A 119 2.35 -8.59 13.52
C GLY A 119 1.21 -9.46 14.01
N GLY A 120 0.43 -10.09 13.12
CA GLY A 120 -0.65 -11.02 13.48
C GLY A 120 -0.23 -12.26 14.29
N GLN A 121 1.07 -12.55 14.40
CA GLN A 121 1.64 -13.62 15.24
C GLN A 121 2.28 -13.06 16.52
N ASN A 122 3.02 -11.94 16.42
CA ASN A 122 3.72 -11.26 17.51
C ASN A 122 3.35 -9.76 17.54
N LEU A 123 2.33 -9.40 18.31
CA LEU A 123 1.61 -8.13 18.15
C LEU A 123 2.20 -6.90 18.83
N LEU A 124 3.28 -7.07 19.55
CA LEU A 124 3.99 -5.96 20.18
C LEU A 124 4.68 -5.10 19.11
N ASN A 125 5.02 -5.71 17.96
CA ASN A 125 5.85 -5.11 16.94
C ASN A 125 5.16 -5.18 15.57
N GLY A 126 5.49 -4.26 14.67
CA GLY A 126 5.11 -4.33 13.25
C GLY A 126 4.01 -3.39 12.78
N TYR A 127 3.19 -2.75 13.66
CA TYR A 127 2.22 -1.74 13.20
C TYR A 127 2.91 -0.52 12.60
N GLY A 128 3.90 0.03 13.31
CA GLY A 128 4.63 1.20 12.82
C GLY A 128 5.46 0.91 11.58
N GLU A 129 6.10 -0.26 11.52
CA GLU A 129 6.81 -0.72 10.33
C GLU A 129 5.86 -0.95 9.15
N GLN A 130 4.70 -1.56 9.38
CA GLN A 130 3.65 -1.72 8.37
C GLN A 130 3.22 -0.34 7.86
N LEU A 131 2.88 0.59 8.76
CA LEU A 131 2.41 1.92 8.40
C LEU A 131 3.47 2.69 7.62
N ALA A 132 4.72 2.68 8.08
CA ALA A 132 5.86 3.29 7.41
C ALA A 132 6.04 2.73 6.00
N ALA A 133 6.09 1.40 5.87
CA ALA A 133 6.34 0.74 4.60
C ALA A 133 5.23 0.98 3.57
N LEU A 134 3.97 0.76 3.95
CA LEU A 134 2.83 0.99 3.07
C LEU A 134 2.71 2.47 2.69
N THR A 135 3.20 3.36 3.55
CA THR A 135 3.22 4.78 3.26
C THR A 135 4.31 5.15 2.25
N VAL A 136 5.56 4.71 2.45
CA VAL A 136 6.74 5.00 1.61
C VAL A 136 6.63 4.36 0.22
N SER A 137 6.12 3.13 0.16
CA SER A 137 6.07 2.25 -1.01
C SER A 137 5.61 2.92 -2.32
N PRO A 138 4.41 3.52 -2.42
CA PRO A 138 3.92 4.08 -3.67
C PRO A 138 4.50 5.47 -3.99
N ILE A 139 5.34 6.01 -3.11
CA ILE A 139 5.91 7.37 -3.18
C ILE A 139 7.32 7.34 -3.77
N VAL A 140 7.84 6.16 -4.12
CA VAL A 140 9.14 5.99 -4.81
C VAL A 140 9.26 6.82 -6.09
N PHE A 141 8.15 7.33 -6.63
CA PHE A 141 8.08 8.22 -7.80
C PHE A 141 8.15 9.73 -7.48
N SER A 142 8.22 10.13 -6.21
CA SER A 142 8.04 11.52 -5.78
C SER A 142 9.20 12.04 -4.94
N GLY A 143 9.49 13.34 -5.05
CA GLY A 143 10.45 14.03 -4.17
C GLY A 143 10.05 13.99 -2.68
N ALA A 144 8.76 13.73 -2.38
CA ALA A 144 8.30 13.52 -1.01
C ALA A 144 8.91 12.28 -0.34
N LEU A 145 9.53 11.37 -1.10
CA LEU A 145 10.12 10.13 -0.60
C LEU A 145 11.05 10.33 0.61
N PHE A 146 11.89 11.37 0.61
CA PHE A 146 12.82 11.62 1.72
C PHE A 146 12.09 11.93 3.04
N VAL A 147 11.01 12.70 2.98
CA VAL A 147 10.16 13.00 4.14
C VAL A 147 9.49 11.72 4.63
N GLN A 148 9.02 10.88 3.71
CA GLN A 148 8.36 9.62 4.04
C GLN A 148 9.30 8.61 4.68
N VAL A 149 10.52 8.48 4.14
CA VAL A 149 11.55 7.59 4.71
C VAL A 149 11.99 8.10 6.08
N GLY A 150 12.21 9.40 6.25
CA GLY A 150 12.58 9.98 7.55
C GLY A 150 11.49 9.80 8.62
N GLY A 151 10.25 10.15 8.28
CA GLY A 151 9.11 9.97 9.19
C GLY A 151 8.81 8.49 9.45
N GLY A 152 8.90 7.65 8.41
CA GLY A 152 8.68 6.21 8.50
C GLY A 152 9.72 5.49 9.35
N ALA A 153 11.01 5.84 9.20
CA ALA A 153 12.06 5.30 10.05
C ALA A 153 11.88 5.71 11.52
N THR A 154 11.48 6.97 11.76
CA THR A 154 11.18 7.47 13.11
C THR A 154 9.98 6.74 13.74
N ALA A 155 8.91 6.53 12.97
CA ALA A 155 7.73 5.81 13.45
C ALA A 155 8.00 4.31 13.67
N ALA A 156 8.80 3.68 12.81
CA ALA A 156 9.15 2.28 12.91
C ALA A 156 10.07 1.96 14.10
N GLY A 157 10.99 2.87 14.44
CA GLY A 157 11.93 2.72 15.56
C GLY A 157 11.43 3.27 16.90
N ALA A 158 10.15 3.63 17.01
CA ALA A 158 9.60 4.25 18.21
C ALA A 158 9.26 3.21 19.29
N ASP A 159 9.91 3.32 20.46
CA ASP A 159 9.59 2.52 21.65
C ASP A 159 8.42 3.10 22.46
N ASP A 160 8.10 4.38 22.22
CA ASP A 160 7.05 5.12 22.92
C ASP A 160 6.07 5.79 21.93
N ALA A 161 4.85 6.06 22.42
CA ALA A 161 3.79 6.63 21.59
C ALA A 161 4.09 8.07 21.12
N SER A 162 4.92 8.83 21.84
CA SER A 162 5.24 10.21 21.46
C SER A 162 6.18 10.25 20.26
N THR A 163 7.21 9.40 20.26
CA THR A 163 8.14 9.25 19.12
C THR A 163 7.42 8.71 17.88
N PHE A 164 6.50 7.75 18.08
CA PHE A 164 5.65 7.25 17.00
C PHE A 164 4.81 8.37 16.35
N ASN A 165 4.20 9.22 17.17
CA ASN A 165 3.41 10.35 16.69
C ASN A 165 4.27 11.33 15.91
N VAL A 166 5.48 11.67 16.40
CA VAL A 166 6.41 12.55 15.67
C VAL A 166 6.70 12.01 14.26
N GLY A 167 7.04 10.73 14.14
CA GLY A 167 7.26 10.08 12.84
C GLY A 167 6.01 10.14 11.95
N SER A 168 4.83 9.87 12.52
CA SER A 168 3.54 9.92 11.82
C SER A 168 3.22 11.33 11.31
N TRP A 169 3.51 12.39 12.08
CA TRP A 169 3.31 13.78 11.65
C TRP A 169 4.26 14.19 10.52
N ILE A 170 5.51 13.72 10.54
CA ILE A 170 6.46 13.94 9.45
C ILE A 170 5.92 13.27 8.17
N MET A 171 5.47 12.01 8.27
CA MET A 171 4.85 11.30 7.14
C MET A 171 3.59 12.00 6.63
N LEU A 172 2.74 12.51 7.52
CA LEU A 172 1.54 13.26 7.14
C LEU A 172 1.91 14.47 6.27
N GLY A 173 2.93 15.24 6.68
CA GLY A 173 3.41 16.39 5.90
C GLY A 173 3.84 16.02 4.48
N GLY A 174 4.57 14.91 4.32
CA GLY A 174 5.00 14.42 3.01
C GLY A 174 3.83 13.98 2.12
N ILE A 175 2.85 13.27 2.67
CA ILE A 175 1.65 12.85 1.91
C ILE A 175 0.79 14.05 1.51
N VAL A 176 0.60 15.03 2.39
CA VAL A 176 -0.14 16.26 2.07
C VAL A 176 0.51 17.00 0.91
N ALA A 177 1.83 17.22 0.98
CA ALA A 177 2.58 17.87 -0.09
C ALA A 177 2.47 17.09 -1.41
N GLN A 178 2.61 15.76 -1.37
CA GLN A 178 2.46 14.91 -2.54
C GLN A 178 1.04 14.98 -3.14
N LEU A 179 0.00 14.96 -2.30
CA LEU A 179 -1.38 15.02 -2.76
C LEU A 179 -1.65 16.35 -3.46
N VAL A 180 -1.20 17.47 -2.88
CA VAL A 180 -1.35 18.80 -3.49
C VAL A 180 -0.71 18.84 -4.88
N VAL A 181 0.53 18.34 -5.01
CA VAL A 181 1.22 18.28 -6.31
C VAL A 181 0.46 17.38 -7.30
N THR A 182 -0.07 16.24 -6.83
CA THR A 182 -0.84 15.30 -7.67
C THR A 182 -2.15 15.93 -8.16
N LEU A 183 -2.84 16.70 -7.31
CA LEU A 183 -4.06 17.42 -7.68
C LEU A 183 -3.78 18.55 -8.68
N ILE A 184 -2.69 19.29 -8.50
CA ILE A 184 -2.24 20.29 -9.47
C ILE A 184 -1.93 19.64 -10.82
N PHE A 185 -1.22 18.50 -10.82
CA PHE A 185 -0.96 17.73 -12.03
C PHE A 185 -2.26 17.31 -12.73
N LEU A 186 -3.22 16.74 -11.99
CA LEU A 186 -4.52 16.36 -12.53
C LEU A 186 -5.29 17.55 -13.14
N ALA A 187 -5.25 18.71 -12.47
CA ALA A 187 -5.89 19.93 -12.97
C ALA A 187 -5.24 20.42 -14.28
N ILE A 188 -3.91 20.52 -14.32
CA ILE A 188 -3.16 20.94 -15.51
C ILE A 188 -3.38 19.94 -16.66
N PHE A 189 -3.30 18.64 -16.38
CA PHE A 189 -3.50 17.59 -17.38
C PHE A 189 -4.93 17.62 -17.94
N GLY A 190 -5.93 17.82 -17.08
CA GLY A 190 -7.33 18.00 -17.48
C GLY A 190 -7.55 19.25 -18.34
N ILE A 191 -6.93 20.38 -17.99
CA ILE A 191 -7.00 21.62 -18.78
C ILE A 191 -6.29 21.48 -20.13
N PHE A 192 -5.10 20.86 -20.14
CA PHE A 192 -4.36 20.59 -21.37
C PHE A 192 -5.20 19.77 -22.33
N PHE A 193 -5.85 18.71 -21.83
CA PHE A 193 -6.68 17.85 -22.65
C PHE A 193 -7.99 18.51 -23.08
N SER A 194 -8.67 19.25 -22.20
CA SER A 194 -9.88 19.98 -22.57
C SER A 194 -9.59 21.03 -23.65
N ARG A 195 -8.42 21.68 -23.58
CA ARG A 195 -7.94 22.59 -24.63
C ARG A 195 -7.57 21.86 -25.91
N LEU A 196 -6.91 20.71 -25.83
CA LEU A 196 -6.57 19.88 -26.98
C LEU A 196 -7.84 19.46 -27.73
N ARG A 197 -8.90 19.10 -27.01
CA ARG A 197 -10.20 18.76 -27.58
C ARG A 197 -10.93 19.96 -28.21
N SER A 198 -10.70 21.17 -27.69
CA SER A 198 -11.44 22.36 -28.09
C SER A 198 -10.79 23.16 -29.23
N ARG A 199 -9.49 23.01 -29.48
CA ARG A 199 -8.74 23.86 -30.44
C ARG A 199 -8.56 23.24 -31.82
N HIS A 200 -8.90 21.97 -31.98
CA HIS A 200 -8.38 21.21 -33.09
C HIS A 200 -9.37 20.09 -33.40
N ASP A 201 -9.89 20.13 -34.63
CA ASP A 201 -10.83 19.18 -35.25
C ASP A 201 -10.15 17.82 -35.52
N ILE A 202 -9.42 17.27 -34.53
CA ILE A 202 -8.36 16.28 -34.80
C ILE A 202 -8.84 14.83 -34.73
N ASP A 203 -8.93 14.26 -35.92
CA ASP A 203 -8.82 12.84 -36.23
C ASP A 203 -7.54 12.14 -35.71
N ILE A 204 -6.54 12.87 -35.17
CA ILE A 204 -5.31 12.28 -34.59
C ILE A 204 -5.62 11.51 -33.29
N LEU A 205 -6.61 11.94 -32.50
CA LEU A 205 -7.06 11.16 -31.35
C LEU A 205 -7.92 9.95 -31.78
N TYR A 206 -8.41 9.92 -33.03
CA TYR A 206 -9.19 8.81 -33.59
C TYR A 206 -8.32 7.72 -34.26
N ALA A 207 -7.06 8.00 -34.61
CA ALA A 207 -6.25 7.06 -35.40
C ALA A 207 -5.55 5.95 -34.60
N ASP A 208 -5.14 6.19 -33.33
CA ASP A 208 -4.36 5.18 -32.58
C ASP A 208 -4.99 4.81 -31.22
N LYS A 209 -5.60 3.62 -31.17
CA LYS A 209 -6.15 2.98 -29.97
C LYS A 209 -5.17 2.95 -28.79
N ASN A 210 -3.87 2.92 -29.07
CA ASN A 210 -2.83 2.86 -28.05
C ASN A 210 -2.70 4.19 -27.29
N LEU A 211 -2.86 5.32 -27.98
CA LEU A 211 -2.77 6.65 -27.35
C LEU A 211 -3.95 6.91 -26.41
N LYS A 212 -5.17 6.52 -26.80
CA LYS A 212 -6.35 6.58 -25.92
C LYS A 212 -6.16 5.75 -24.65
N THR A 213 -5.53 4.58 -24.78
CA THR A 213 -5.26 3.68 -23.64
C THR A 213 -4.28 4.31 -22.66
N VAL A 214 -3.19 4.90 -23.14
CA VAL A 214 -2.22 5.62 -22.29
C VAL A 214 -2.89 6.80 -21.57
N PHE A 215 -3.72 7.55 -22.29
CA PHE A 215 -4.42 8.71 -21.73
C PHE A 215 -5.37 8.35 -20.59
N TRP A 216 -6.30 7.42 -20.83
CA TRP A 216 -7.23 6.95 -19.79
C TRP A 216 -6.49 6.29 -18.63
N GLY A 217 -5.37 5.64 -18.93
CA GLY A 217 -4.46 5.07 -17.97
C GLY A 217 -3.85 6.08 -16.99
N ILE A 218 -3.31 7.19 -17.50
CA ILE A 218 -2.73 8.25 -16.68
C ILE A 218 -3.78 8.84 -15.73
N ILE A 219 -4.97 9.14 -16.24
CA ILE A 219 -6.08 9.66 -15.42
C ILE A 219 -6.45 8.65 -14.33
N ALA A 220 -6.66 7.39 -14.70
CA ALA A 220 -7.05 6.35 -13.75
C ALA A 220 -5.99 6.17 -12.64
N ILE A 221 -4.71 6.07 -13.00
CA ILE A 221 -3.61 5.93 -12.03
C ILE A 221 -3.54 7.13 -11.09
N SER A 222 -3.53 8.35 -11.64
CA SER A 222 -3.42 9.57 -10.85
C SER A 222 -4.62 9.76 -9.91
N SER A 223 -5.84 9.41 -10.35
CA SER A 223 -7.02 9.44 -9.49
C SER A 223 -6.94 8.40 -8.35
N LEU A 224 -6.48 7.18 -8.62
CA LEU A 224 -6.33 6.14 -7.58
C LEU A 224 -5.28 6.51 -6.54
N ILE A 225 -4.15 7.10 -6.97
CA ILE A 225 -3.12 7.62 -6.07
C ILE A 225 -3.66 8.76 -5.21
N ALA A 226 -4.48 9.66 -5.79
CA ALA A 226 -5.11 10.75 -5.05
C ALA A 226 -6.11 10.24 -4.01
N ILE A 227 -6.95 9.26 -4.35
CA ILE A 227 -7.90 8.61 -3.41
C ILE A 227 -7.14 8.02 -2.22
N ARG A 228 -6.08 7.26 -2.50
CA ARG A 228 -5.23 6.69 -1.44
C ARG A 228 -4.54 7.77 -0.61
N GLY A 229 -4.03 8.84 -1.25
CA GLY A 229 -3.45 9.99 -0.56
C GLY A 229 -4.44 10.64 0.41
N ALA A 230 -5.69 10.82 0.00
CA ALA A 230 -6.75 11.36 0.85
C ALA A 230 -7.08 10.44 2.03
N TYR A 231 -7.18 9.12 1.80
CA TYR A 231 -7.37 8.15 2.87
C TYR A 231 -6.23 8.19 3.88
N ARG A 232 -4.97 8.20 3.42
CA ARG A 232 -3.79 8.24 4.31
C ARG A 232 -3.69 9.53 5.11
N ILE A 233 -4.09 10.66 4.52
CA ILE A 233 -4.18 11.93 5.26
C ILE A 233 -5.23 11.82 6.36
N ALA A 234 -6.41 11.31 6.05
CA ALA A 234 -7.47 11.12 7.04
C ALA A 234 -7.01 10.20 8.19
N GLU A 235 -6.43 9.05 7.87
CA GLU A 235 -5.91 8.09 8.84
C GLU A 235 -4.79 8.66 9.72
N LEU A 236 -3.78 9.33 9.13
CA LEU A 236 -2.65 9.88 9.89
C LEU A 236 -3.00 11.17 10.66
N SER A 237 -4.00 11.93 10.20
CA SER A 237 -4.43 13.16 10.87
C SER A 237 -5.12 12.89 12.22
N GLU A 238 -5.74 11.71 12.37
CA GLU A 238 -6.34 11.25 13.62
C GLU A 238 -5.31 10.62 14.58
N GLY A 239 -4.10 10.32 14.08
CA GLY A 239 -3.04 9.64 14.83
C GLY A 239 -3.30 8.14 15.01
N MET A 240 -2.48 7.49 15.85
CA MET A 240 -2.47 6.03 16.04
C MET A 240 -3.81 5.43 16.54
N PHE A 241 -4.65 6.24 17.19
CA PHE A 241 -5.89 5.81 17.85
C PHE A 241 -7.16 6.32 17.13
N GLY A 242 -7.03 6.75 15.88
CA GLY A 242 -8.15 7.25 15.09
C GLY A 242 -9.18 6.14 14.77
N PRO A 243 -10.49 6.45 14.77
CA PRO A 243 -11.52 5.51 14.35
C PRO A 243 -11.29 4.95 12.94
N ILE A 244 -10.65 5.71 12.05
CA ILE A 244 -10.34 5.25 10.69
C ILE A 244 -9.21 4.22 10.71
N ALA A 245 -8.16 4.44 11.51
CA ALA A 245 -7.03 3.52 11.66
C ALA A 245 -7.46 2.16 12.26
N TYR A 246 -8.51 2.16 13.09
CA TYR A 246 -9.09 0.97 13.71
C TYR A 246 -10.07 0.19 12.80
N SER A 247 -10.17 0.56 11.53
CA SER A 247 -10.95 -0.19 10.56
C SER A 247 -10.05 -0.99 9.61
N GLN A 248 -10.07 -2.31 9.75
CA GLN A 248 -9.43 -3.20 8.76
C GLN A 248 -9.98 -2.97 7.35
N VAL A 249 -11.29 -2.76 7.24
CA VAL A 249 -11.96 -2.55 5.95
C VAL A 249 -11.52 -1.21 5.36
N GLY A 250 -11.35 -0.18 6.20
CA GLY A 250 -10.80 1.12 5.80
C GLY A 250 -9.42 0.98 5.15
N LEU A 251 -8.49 0.28 5.82
CA LEU A 251 -7.14 0.06 5.30
C LEU A 251 -7.15 -0.68 3.95
N ILE A 252 -7.99 -1.70 3.80
CA ILE A 252 -8.04 -2.50 2.56
C ILE A 252 -8.67 -1.69 1.41
N LEU A 253 -9.80 -1.03 1.65
CA LEU A 253 -10.50 -0.27 0.60
C LEU A 253 -9.79 1.04 0.25
N GLY A 254 -9.24 1.72 1.25
CA GLY A 254 -8.65 3.05 1.12
C GLY A 254 -7.20 3.07 0.67
N ASP A 255 -6.44 2.00 0.93
CA ASP A 255 -5.02 1.94 0.57
C ASP A 255 -4.67 0.74 -0.31
N CYS A 256 -5.04 -0.47 0.12
CA CYS A 256 -4.64 -1.70 -0.60
C CYS A 256 -5.20 -1.79 -2.02
N ILE A 257 -6.52 -1.67 -2.16
CA ILE A 257 -7.20 -1.86 -3.45
C ILE A 257 -6.78 -0.82 -4.49
N PRO A 258 -6.70 0.49 -4.16
CA PRO A 258 -6.20 1.48 -5.09
C PRO A 258 -4.76 1.18 -5.56
N MET A 259 -3.87 0.78 -4.65
CA MET A 259 -2.48 0.47 -5.00
C MET A 259 -2.35 -0.81 -5.83
N LEU A 260 -3.13 -1.85 -5.50
CA LEU A 260 -3.23 -3.03 -6.35
C LEU A 260 -3.71 -2.65 -7.75
N ALA A 261 -4.81 -1.91 -7.86
CA ALA A 261 -5.33 -1.47 -9.16
C ALA A 261 -4.28 -0.69 -9.97
N VAL A 262 -3.54 0.24 -9.35
CA VAL A 262 -2.45 0.99 -10.00
C VAL A 262 -1.39 0.06 -10.59
N THR A 263 -0.89 -0.92 -9.82
CA THR A 263 0.16 -1.84 -10.31
C THR A 263 -0.31 -2.69 -11.50
N TYR A 264 -1.57 -3.13 -11.50
CA TYR A 264 -2.15 -3.90 -12.60
C TYR A 264 -2.46 -3.03 -13.82
N ILE A 265 -2.88 -1.78 -13.62
CA ILE A 265 -3.06 -0.82 -14.72
C ILE A 265 -1.71 -0.54 -15.40
N PHE A 266 -0.62 -0.39 -14.64
CA PHE A 266 0.73 -0.27 -15.20
C PHE A 266 1.16 -1.50 -16.01
N ASN A 267 0.76 -2.71 -15.61
CA ASN A 267 1.04 -3.92 -16.39
C ASN A 267 0.40 -3.88 -17.80
N VAL A 268 -0.76 -3.25 -17.93
CA VAL A 268 -1.53 -3.16 -19.19
C VAL A 268 -0.99 -2.03 -20.08
N ILE A 269 -0.66 -0.86 -19.52
CA ILE A 269 -0.27 0.34 -20.29
C ILE A 269 1.21 0.31 -20.71
N HIS A 270 1.94 -0.77 -20.40
CA HIS A 270 3.38 -0.84 -20.57
C HIS A 270 3.88 -0.36 -21.96
N PRO A 271 4.92 0.50 -22.03
CA PRO A 271 5.40 1.16 -23.26
C PRO A 271 5.72 0.21 -24.43
N LEU A 272 6.13 -1.02 -24.12
CA LEU A 272 6.40 -2.06 -25.13
C LEU A 272 5.21 -2.31 -26.06
N TYR A 273 3.99 -2.23 -25.57
CA TYR A 273 2.79 -2.51 -26.37
C TYR A 273 2.20 -1.22 -26.96
N THR A 274 2.31 -0.12 -26.23
CA THR A 274 1.67 1.16 -26.59
C THR A 274 2.51 2.02 -27.53
N LEU A 275 3.84 2.00 -27.45
CA LEU A 275 4.73 2.82 -28.28
C LEU A 275 5.38 2.06 -29.44
N ARG A 276 5.60 0.74 -29.31
CA ARG A 276 6.29 -0.05 -30.36
C ARG A 276 5.52 -0.07 -31.68
N ASN A 277 4.21 -0.24 -31.63
CA ASN A 277 3.36 -0.22 -32.83
C ASN A 277 3.43 1.13 -33.57
N ARG A 278 3.68 2.23 -32.86
CA ARG A 278 3.76 3.57 -33.47
C ARG A 278 5.05 3.73 -34.27
N ASN A 279 6.18 3.25 -33.77
CA ASN A 279 7.45 3.31 -34.50
C ASN A 279 7.36 2.50 -35.80
N ASP A 280 6.74 1.32 -35.77
CA ASP A 280 6.56 0.48 -36.95
C ASP A 280 5.64 1.15 -38.00
N GLN A 281 4.60 1.87 -37.56
CA GLN A 281 3.70 2.63 -38.45
C GLN A 281 4.36 3.87 -39.05
N VAL A 282 5.08 4.67 -38.25
CA VAL A 282 5.79 5.88 -38.74
C VAL A 282 6.84 5.51 -39.78
N PHE A 283 7.64 4.47 -39.51
CA PHE A 283 8.64 3.96 -40.46
C PHE A 283 8.00 3.52 -41.79
N SER A 284 6.81 2.92 -41.73
CA SER A 284 6.09 2.50 -42.94
C SER A 284 5.61 3.69 -43.78
N ILE A 285 5.16 4.78 -43.14
CA ILE A 285 4.67 5.98 -43.84
C ILE A 285 5.83 6.71 -44.52
N ASP A 286 6.93 6.92 -43.78
CA ASP A 286 8.12 7.59 -44.31
C ASP A 286 8.70 6.83 -45.51
N SER A 287 8.75 5.49 -45.44
CA SER A 287 9.24 4.66 -46.55
C SER A 287 8.35 4.71 -47.81
N VAL A 288 7.04 4.84 -47.65
CA VAL A 288 6.09 5.00 -48.77
C VAL A 288 6.18 6.40 -49.37
N GLU A 289 6.44 7.41 -48.56
CA GLU A 289 6.58 8.80 -49.00
C GLU A 289 7.92 9.03 -49.73
N GLU A 290 9.01 8.39 -49.28
CA GLU A 290 10.29 8.35 -50.01
C GLU A 290 10.16 7.68 -51.38
N TYR A 291 9.44 6.55 -51.47
CA TYR A 291 9.16 5.87 -52.74
C TYR A 291 8.36 6.76 -53.71
N LYS A 292 7.33 7.46 -53.22
CA LYS A 292 6.54 8.39 -54.03
C LYS A 292 7.33 9.62 -54.51
N LEU A 293 8.32 10.05 -53.73
CA LEU A 293 9.18 11.19 -54.06
C LEU A 293 10.40 10.80 -54.93
N GLY A 294 10.50 9.54 -55.35
CA GLY A 294 11.60 9.06 -56.20
C GLY A 294 12.98 9.16 -55.54
N ARG A 295 13.02 9.22 -54.21
CA ARG A 295 14.25 9.28 -53.40
C ARG A 295 14.61 7.88 -52.91
N VAL A 296 14.78 6.93 -53.82
CA VAL A 296 15.43 5.63 -53.58
C VAL A 296 16.16 5.21 -54.85
#